data_AF-A0A1A3CHI5-F1
#
_entry.id   AF-A0A1A3CHI5-F1
#
_cell.length_a   1.000
_cell.length_b   1.000
_cell.length_c   1.000
_cell.angle_alpha   90.00
_cell.angle_beta   90.00
_cell.angle_gamma   90.00
#
_symmetry.space_group_name_H-M   'P 1'
#
loop_
_entity.id
_entity.type
_entity.pdbx_description
1 polymer ?
#
loop_
_entity_poly.entity_id
_entity_poly.type
_entity_poly.pdbx_seq_one_letter_code
_entity_poly.pdbx_strand_id
1 'polypeptide(L)'
;MPVTPEPTALPNPVMPAAAPSGSALRRVLRRARDGVALNIDEAAIAMAARGDDLADLCASAARVRDAGLESAGRRGPGGRLPISYSRKVFLPITHLCRDNCHYCTFVTVPGRLRAQGMGMYMEPDEILDVARRGAELGCKEALFTLGDRPEDRWPEARQWLGERGYDSTLAYVRAMAIRVLEETGLLPHLNPGVMTWSEMSRLKPVAPSMGMMLETTSRRLFETKGLAHYGSPDKDPAVRLRALTEAGRLSIPFTTGLLVGIGETLAERADTLHAIRKSHKEFGHIQEVIVQNFRAKEHTAMAATPDAGIEDYLATVAVARLVLGPGMRIQAPPNLVSRDECLALVAAGVDDWGGVSPLTPDHVNPERPWPALDDLAAVTAEAGYDLVQRLTAQPKYVQAGAAWIDPRVRGHVVALADPATGFARDVNPVGAPWQEPDEVASSGRVDLNAAIDTEGRNSETRSDLDSAFGDWESIRSRVHELAAQGAKAPERLDTDVLAALRAAERDPGGGGAAGGLGRGPPAGP
;
A
#
# COMPACT_ATOMS: atom_id res chain seq x y z
N MET A 1 29.18 44.06 -22.20
CA MET A 1 28.77 42.79 -22.82
C MET A 1 27.27 42.65 -22.62
N PRO A 2 26.43 42.83 -23.65
CA PRO A 2 25.00 42.64 -23.48
C PRO A 2 24.71 41.13 -23.38
N VAL A 3 23.95 40.75 -22.35
CA VAL A 3 23.48 39.39 -22.13
C VAL A 3 22.34 39.14 -23.12
N THR A 4 22.59 38.32 -24.14
CA THR A 4 21.54 37.77 -24.99
C THR A 4 20.66 36.83 -24.16
N PRO A 5 19.33 37.00 -24.12
CA PRO A 5 18.45 36.05 -23.46
C PRO A 5 18.47 34.72 -24.23
N GLU A 6 18.72 33.62 -23.53
CA GLU A 6 18.56 32.28 -24.09
C GLU A 6 17.09 32.05 -24.51
N PRO A 7 16.85 31.38 -25.64
CA PRO A 7 15.49 31.11 -26.11
C PRO A 7 14.83 30.12 -25.14
N THR A 8 13.74 30.57 -24.50
CA THR A 8 12.83 29.73 -23.74
C THR A 8 12.33 28.62 -24.64
N ALA A 9 12.80 27.39 -24.43
CA ALA A 9 12.24 26.21 -25.09
C ALA A 9 10.78 26.07 -24.66
N LEU A 10 9.86 26.34 -25.58
CA LEU A 10 8.44 26.06 -25.36
C LEU A 10 8.28 24.55 -25.15
N PRO A 11 7.43 24.11 -24.20
CA PRO A 11 7.16 22.70 -24.00
C PRO A 11 6.62 22.09 -25.28
N ASN A 12 7.18 20.94 -25.67
CA ASN A 12 6.67 20.16 -26.80
C ASN A 12 5.18 19.86 -26.58
N PRO A 13 4.29 20.18 -27.54
CA PRO A 13 2.89 19.82 -27.42
C PRO A 13 2.78 18.29 -27.32
N VAL A 14 2.22 17.82 -26.20
CA VAL A 14 1.87 16.42 -26.02
C VAL A 14 0.72 16.13 -26.98
N MET A 15 1.04 15.50 -28.12
CA MET A 15 0.01 14.92 -28.96
C MET A 15 -0.65 13.79 -28.16
N PRO A 16 -1.99 13.74 -28.07
CA PRO A 16 -2.68 12.57 -27.52
C PRO A 16 -2.14 11.34 -28.26
N ALA A 17 -1.74 10.30 -27.51
CA ALA A 17 -1.38 9.04 -28.13
C ALA A 17 -2.56 8.61 -29.03
N ALA A 18 -2.28 8.30 -30.30
CA ALA A 18 -3.32 7.92 -31.23
C ALA A 18 -4.14 6.77 -30.65
N ALA A 19 -5.46 6.86 -30.75
CA ALA A 19 -6.35 5.79 -30.29
C ALA A 19 -5.87 4.46 -30.88
N PRO A 20 -5.80 3.38 -30.08
CA PRO A 20 -5.29 2.12 -30.57
C PRO A 20 -6.14 1.62 -31.73
N SER A 21 -5.48 1.07 -32.76
CA SER A 21 -6.21 0.50 -33.90
C SER A 21 -7.20 -0.57 -33.43
N GLY A 22 -8.39 -0.62 -34.03
CA GLY A 22 -9.41 -1.62 -33.64
C GLY A 22 -8.92 -3.07 -33.77
N SER A 23 -7.97 -3.36 -34.65
CA SER A 23 -7.34 -4.70 -34.75
C SER A 23 -6.45 -5.01 -33.55
N ALA A 24 -5.72 -4.03 -33.02
CA ALA A 24 -4.92 -4.19 -31.81
C ALA A 24 -5.81 -4.45 -30.59
N LEU A 25 -6.89 -3.67 -30.42
CA LEU A 25 -7.83 -3.85 -29.32
C LEU A 25 -8.49 -5.25 -29.36
N ARG A 26 -9.02 -5.67 -30.52
CA ARG A 26 -9.60 -7.02 -30.67
C ARG A 26 -8.62 -8.15 -30.32
N ARG A 27 -7.33 -8.00 -30.66
CA ARG A 27 -6.29 -8.97 -30.30
C ARG A 27 -6.08 -9.03 -28.80
N VAL A 28 -6.03 -7.87 -28.13
CA VAL A 28 -5.87 -7.78 -26.68
C VAL A 28 -7.07 -8.36 -25.95
N LEU A 29 -8.30 -8.05 -26.37
CA LEU A 29 -9.52 -8.61 -25.80
C LEU A 29 -9.58 -10.13 -25.94
N ARG A 30 -9.19 -10.66 -27.12
CA ARG A 30 -9.05 -12.12 -27.30
C ARG A 30 -8.05 -12.72 -26.29
N ARG A 31 -6.88 -12.10 -26.13
CA ARG A 31 -5.87 -12.57 -25.17
C ARG A 31 -6.37 -12.52 -23.72
N ALA A 32 -7.11 -11.48 -23.36
CA ALA A 32 -7.76 -11.37 -22.05
C ALA A 32 -8.80 -12.50 -21.85
N ARG A 33 -9.60 -12.82 -22.86
CA ARG A 33 -10.55 -13.95 -22.83
C ARG A 33 -9.84 -15.29 -22.65
N ASP A 34 -8.72 -15.48 -23.33
CA ASP A 34 -7.90 -16.69 -23.27
C ASP A 34 -7.06 -16.79 -21.97
N GLY A 35 -7.19 -15.82 -21.05
CA GLY A 35 -6.50 -15.81 -19.76
C GLY A 35 -5.00 -15.50 -19.85
N VAL A 36 -4.55 -14.93 -20.96
CA VAL A 36 -3.14 -14.61 -21.17
C VAL A 36 -2.77 -13.32 -20.43
N ALA A 37 -1.64 -13.34 -19.73
CA ALA A 37 -1.11 -12.17 -19.06
C ALA A 37 -0.83 -11.04 -20.08
N LEU A 38 -1.43 -9.88 -19.82
CA LEU A 38 -1.21 -8.66 -20.61
C LEU A 38 0.13 -8.03 -20.21
N ASN A 39 0.89 -7.57 -21.20
CA ASN A 39 2.03 -6.69 -20.96
C ASN A 39 1.57 -5.22 -20.81
N ILE A 40 2.51 -4.30 -20.59
CA ILE A 40 2.23 -2.87 -20.39
C ILE A 40 1.46 -2.26 -21.57
N ASP A 41 1.94 -2.47 -22.80
CA ASP A 41 1.30 -1.93 -24.00
C ASP A 41 -0.11 -2.51 -24.21
N GLU A 42 -0.27 -3.81 -23.99
CA GLU A 42 -1.57 -4.50 -24.10
C GLU A 42 -2.54 -4.00 -23.02
N ALA A 43 -2.06 -3.77 -21.80
CA ALA A 43 -2.87 -3.19 -20.72
C ALA A 43 -3.31 -1.76 -21.05
N ALA A 44 -2.41 -0.92 -21.59
CA ALA A 44 -2.75 0.43 -22.03
C ALA A 44 -3.78 0.43 -23.17
N ILE A 45 -3.64 -0.49 -24.15
CA ILE A 45 -4.61 -0.69 -25.23
C ILE A 45 -5.97 -1.14 -24.68
N ALA A 46 -5.99 -2.09 -23.75
CA ALA A 46 -7.23 -2.59 -23.14
C ALA A 46 -8.01 -1.48 -22.42
N MET A 47 -7.33 -0.55 -21.75
CA MET A 47 -7.98 0.57 -21.06
C MET A 47 -8.70 1.55 -22.01
N ALA A 48 -8.41 1.50 -23.32
CA ALA A 48 -9.12 2.29 -24.32
C ALA A 48 -10.46 1.67 -24.77
N ALA A 49 -10.83 0.48 -24.27
CA ALA A 49 -12.09 -0.18 -24.62
C ALA A 49 -13.32 0.64 -24.20
N ARG A 50 -14.33 0.73 -25.07
CA ARG A 50 -15.60 1.46 -24.86
C ARG A 50 -16.76 0.65 -25.45
N GLY A 51 -17.99 0.88 -25.01
CA GLY A 51 -19.17 0.16 -25.51
C GLY A 51 -19.03 -1.37 -25.42
N ASP A 52 -19.29 -2.08 -26.52
CA ASP A 52 -19.25 -3.56 -26.56
C ASP A 52 -17.86 -4.14 -26.23
N ASP A 53 -16.79 -3.45 -26.64
CA ASP A 53 -15.41 -3.86 -26.33
C ASP A 53 -15.13 -3.76 -24.81
N LEU A 54 -15.71 -2.76 -24.13
CA LEU A 54 -15.63 -2.62 -22.68
C LEU A 54 -16.43 -3.73 -21.98
N ALA A 55 -17.60 -4.09 -22.50
CA ALA A 55 -18.39 -5.20 -21.96
C ALA A 55 -17.62 -6.54 -22.06
N ASP A 56 -16.92 -6.82 -23.17
CA ASP A 56 -16.08 -8.02 -23.31
C ASP A 56 -14.90 -8.02 -22.33
N LEU A 57 -14.25 -6.86 -22.15
CA LEU A 57 -13.16 -6.68 -21.19
C LEU A 57 -13.63 -6.95 -19.75
N CYS A 58 -14.74 -6.33 -19.33
CA CYS A 58 -15.33 -6.52 -18.02
C CYS A 58 -15.73 -7.99 -17.78
N ALA A 59 -16.38 -8.63 -18.76
CA ALA A 59 -16.73 -10.05 -18.66
C ALA A 59 -15.50 -10.95 -18.44
N SER A 60 -14.38 -10.62 -19.06
CA SER A 60 -13.11 -11.34 -18.86
C SER A 60 -12.54 -11.11 -17.46
N ALA A 61 -12.57 -9.87 -16.96
CA ALA A 61 -12.15 -9.54 -15.61
C ALA A 61 -13.03 -10.20 -14.53
N ALA A 62 -14.36 -10.22 -14.70
CA ALA A 62 -15.28 -10.90 -13.80
C ALA A 62 -14.96 -12.39 -13.68
N ARG A 63 -14.71 -13.10 -14.80
CA ARG A 63 -14.30 -14.52 -14.77
C ARG A 63 -13.02 -14.74 -13.97
N VAL A 64 -12.04 -13.83 -14.09
CA VAL A 64 -10.80 -13.90 -13.30
C VAL A 64 -11.05 -13.64 -11.81
N ARG A 65 -11.93 -12.70 -11.47
CA ARG A 65 -12.36 -12.42 -10.09
C ARG A 65 -13.03 -13.64 -9.47
N ASP A 66 -13.96 -14.27 -10.19
CA ASP A 66 -14.72 -15.43 -9.72
C ASP A 66 -13.82 -16.64 -9.50
N ALA A 67 -12.92 -16.94 -10.45
CA ALA A 67 -11.92 -18.00 -10.28
C ALA A 67 -11.03 -17.76 -9.03
N GLY A 68 -10.69 -16.49 -8.75
CA GLY A 68 -9.97 -16.09 -7.55
C GLY A 68 -10.77 -16.34 -6.26
N LEU A 69 -12.04 -15.96 -6.24
CA LEU A 69 -12.93 -16.19 -5.09
C LEU A 69 -13.22 -17.68 -4.87
N GLU A 70 -13.38 -18.45 -5.93
CA GLU A 70 -13.59 -19.89 -5.88
C GLU A 70 -12.36 -20.62 -5.33
N SER A 71 -11.17 -20.32 -5.86
CA SER A 71 -9.91 -20.92 -5.39
C SER A 71 -9.58 -20.55 -3.94
N ALA A 72 -10.04 -19.38 -3.47
CA ALA A 72 -9.93 -18.98 -2.08
C ALA A 72 -10.81 -19.80 -1.12
N GLY A 73 -11.81 -20.55 -1.63
CA GLY A 73 -12.62 -21.48 -0.87
C GLY A 73 -13.57 -20.85 0.16
N ARG A 74 -13.75 -19.52 0.13
CA ARG A 74 -14.62 -18.79 1.06
C ARG A 74 -16.01 -18.58 0.46
N ARG A 75 -17.03 -18.58 1.31
CA ARG A 75 -18.42 -18.30 0.95
C ARG A 75 -19.01 -17.29 1.93
N GLY A 76 -19.91 -16.46 1.43
CA GLY A 76 -20.68 -15.56 2.28
C GLY A 76 -21.87 -16.27 2.96
N PRO A 77 -22.64 -15.52 3.77
CA PRO A 77 -23.75 -16.08 4.56
C PRO A 77 -24.84 -16.79 3.75
N GLY A 78 -25.06 -16.39 2.50
CA GLY A 78 -26.01 -17.01 1.57
C GLY A 78 -25.42 -18.15 0.74
N GLY A 79 -24.18 -18.57 1.00
CA GLY A 79 -23.47 -19.60 0.26
C GLY A 79 -22.91 -19.13 -1.09
N ARG A 80 -22.99 -17.83 -1.41
CA ARG A 80 -22.46 -17.26 -2.67
C ARG A 80 -21.01 -16.82 -2.50
N LEU A 81 -20.37 -16.44 -3.60
CA LEU A 81 -19.03 -15.86 -3.56
C LEU A 81 -19.05 -14.52 -2.80
N PRO A 82 -18.04 -14.22 -1.96
CA PRO A 82 -18.05 -13.03 -1.13
C PRO A 82 -17.49 -11.81 -1.87
N ILE A 83 -18.15 -10.66 -1.72
CA ILE A 83 -17.55 -9.33 -1.93
C ILE A 83 -17.37 -8.69 -0.56
N SER A 84 -16.13 -8.34 -0.23
CA SER A 84 -15.80 -7.90 1.13
C SER A 84 -15.92 -6.39 1.34
N TYR A 85 -16.07 -5.98 2.58
CA TYR A 85 -15.93 -4.58 3.03
C TYR A 85 -15.38 -4.55 4.46
N SER A 86 -14.72 -3.47 4.86
CA SER A 86 -14.33 -3.24 6.24
C SER A 86 -15.27 -2.24 6.91
N ARG A 87 -15.91 -2.60 8.02
CA ARG A 87 -16.71 -1.66 8.81
C ARG A 87 -15.78 -0.88 9.74
N LYS A 88 -15.64 0.42 9.50
CA LYS A 88 -14.59 1.25 10.12
C LYS A 88 -15.08 2.58 10.67
N VAL A 89 -14.29 3.19 11.54
CA VAL A 89 -14.31 4.64 11.79
C VAL A 89 -13.09 5.30 11.13
N PHE A 90 -13.27 6.53 10.66
CA PHE A 90 -12.20 7.35 10.09
C PHE A 90 -11.66 8.30 11.16
N LEU A 91 -10.37 8.24 11.44
CA LEU A 91 -9.67 9.08 12.41
C LEU A 91 -8.70 10.01 11.65
N PRO A 92 -9.11 11.26 11.34
CA PRO A 92 -8.26 12.24 10.67
C PRO A 92 -7.26 12.84 11.69
N ILE A 93 -6.23 12.08 12.05
CA ILE A 93 -5.29 12.41 13.13
C ILE A 93 -4.73 13.83 12.99
N THR A 94 -4.48 14.27 11.75
CA THR A 94 -4.22 15.67 11.42
C THR A 94 -4.60 15.96 9.97
N HIS A 95 -5.06 17.18 9.73
CA HIS A 95 -5.26 17.74 8.40
C HIS A 95 -4.03 18.49 7.87
N LEU A 96 -2.92 18.51 8.60
CA LEU A 96 -1.67 19.11 8.14
C LEU A 96 -0.88 18.09 7.33
N CYS A 97 -0.13 18.59 6.34
CA CYS A 97 0.77 17.79 5.50
C CYS A 97 1.93 18.66 5.01
N ARG A 98 3.08 18.06 4.70
CA ARG A 98 4.14 18.77 3.97
C ARG A 98 3.86 18.88 2.47
N ASP A 99 3.16 17.90 1.91
CA ASP A 99 2.76 17.90 0.50
C ASP A 99 1.69 18.94 0.19
N ASN A 100 1.47 19.17 -1.11
CA ASN A 100 0.45 20.08 -1.64
C ASN A 100 -0.21 19.48 -2.90
N CYS A 101 -0.72 18.25 -2.79
CA CYS A 101 -1.29 17.54 -3.94
C CYS A 101 -2.46 18.35 -4.55
N HIS A 102 -2.43 18.58 -5.85
CA HIS A 102 -3.33 19.54 -6.49
C HIS A 102 -4.81 19.11 -6.52
N TYR A 103 -5.11 17.84 -6.25
CA TYR A 103 -6.47 17.27 -6.14
C TYR A 103 -6.96 17.10 -4.69
N CYS A 104 -6.12 17.34 -3.69
CA CYS A 104 -6.41 16.96 -2.30
C CYS A 104 -7.11 18.08 -1.54
N THR A 105 -8.31 17.81 -1.01
CA THR A 105 -9.02 18.68 -0.07
C THR A 105 -8.80 18.32 1.40
N PHE A 106 -8.27 17.12 1.67
CA PHE A 106 -8.05 16.63 3.03
C PHE A 106 -7.04 17.49 3.80
N VAL A 107 -6.04 18.02 3.10
CA VAL A 107 -4.97 18.84 3.68
C VAL A 107 -5.39 20.30 3.80
N THR A 108 -5.03 20.92 4.92
CA THR A 108 -5.22 22.35 5.16
C THR A 108 -4.01 22.98 5.85
N VAL A 109 -4.15 24.26 6.23
CA VAL A 109 -3.08 25.06 6.85
C VAL A 109 -3.43 25.44 8.29
N PRO A 110 -2.42 25.65 9.18
CA PRO A 110 -2.65 25.96 10.59
C PRO A 110 -3.59 27.14 10.85
N GLY A 111 -3.52 28.19 10.02
CA GLY A 111 -4.42 29.35 10.13
C GLY A 111 -5.89 29.00 9.93
N ARG A 112 -6.21 28.08 9.01
CA ARG A 112 -7.59 27.66 8.74
C ARG A 112 -8.14 26.78 9.87
N LEU A 113 -7.32 25.87 10.41
CA LEU A 113 -7.70 25.04 11.56
C LEU A 113 -8.07 25.92 12.76
N ARG A 114 -7.23 26.91 13.08
CA ARG A 114 -7.52 27.87 14.17
C ARG A 114 -8.81 28.64 13.93
N ALA A 115 -9.06 29.11 12.70
CA ALA A 115 -10.29 29.81 12.37
C ALA A 115 -11.54 28.93 12.50
N GLN A 116 -11.39 27.60 12.36
CA GLN A 116 -12.45 26.61 12.54
C GLN A 116 -12.54 26.08 13.98
N GLY A 117 -11.71 26.56 14.91
CA GLY A 117 -11.64 26.07 16.29
C GLY A 117 -11.07 24.66 16.42
N MET A 118 -10.37 24.16 15.40
CA MET A 118 -9.76 22.83 15.39
C MET A 118 -8.29 22.89 15.83
N GLY A 119 -7.83 21.81 16.48
CA GLY A 119 -6.42 21.59 16.82
C GLY A 119 -5.55 21.26 15.61
N MET A 120 -4.22 21.24 15.81
CA MET A 120 -3.27 20.80 14.78
C MET A 120 -3.34 19.29 14.54
N TYR A 121 -3.65 18.54 15.59
CA TYR A 121 -3.95 17.12 15.58
C TYR A 121 -5.19 16.88 16.43
N MET A 122 -5.86 15.74 16.24
CA MET A 122 -6.86 15.26 17.19
C MET A 122 -6.18 14.95 18.53
N GLU A 123 -6.82 15.34 19.63
CA GLU A 123 -6.40 14.97 20.98
C GLU A 123 -6.71 13.49 21.27
N PRO A 124 -6.01 12.86 22.24
CA PRO A 124 -6.24 11.45 22.60
C PRO A 124 -7.70 11.13 22.93
N ASP A 125 -8.38 12.02 23.66
CA ASP A 125 -9.77 11.81 24.08
C ASP A 125 -10.75 11.93 22.90
N GLU A 126 -10.47 12.78 21.91
CA GLU A 126 -11.26 12.88 20.68
C GLU A 126 -11.13 11.60 19.85
N ILE A 127 -9.91 11.07 19.74
CA ILE A 127 -9.64 9.80 19.05
C ILE A 127 -10.39 8.66 19.73
N LEU A 128 -10.30 8.58 21.06
CA LEU A 128 -10.95 7.52 21.84
C LEU A 128 -12.48 7.65 21.83
N ASP A 129 -13.04 8.85 21.84
CA ASP A 129 -14.50 9.04 21.73
C ASP A 129 -15.04 8.48 20.40
N VAL A 130 -14.41 8.85 19.27
CA VAL A 130 -14.82 8.33 17.96
C VAL A 130 -14.65 6.82 17.88
N ALA A 131 -13.54 6.29 18.41
CA ALA A 131 -13.26 4.86 18.43
C ALA A 131 -14.27 4.08 19.29
N ARG A 132 -14.63 4.58 20.49
CA ARG A 132 -15.63 3.95 21.37
C ARG A 132 -17.01 3.91 20.72
N ARG A 133 -17.47 5.03 20.15
CA ARG A 133 -18.74 5.06 19.40
C ARG A 133 -18.72 4.14 18.18
N GLY A 134 -17.57 4.03 17.51
CA GLY A 134 -17.36 3.05 16.43
C GLY A 134 -17.50 1.60 16.90
N ALA A 135 -16.88 1.27 18.03
CA ALA A 135 -16.93 -0.05 18.66
C ALA A 135 -18.37 -0.43 19.06
N GLU A 136 -19.13 0.50 19.66
CA GLU A 136 -20.55 0.32 20.00
C GLU A 136 -21.41 0.00 18.78
N LEU A 137 -21.09 0.63 17.63
CA LEU A 137 -21.72 0.35 16.34
C LEU A 137 -21.16 -0.88 15.64
N GLY A 138 -20.29 -1.67 16.26
CA GLY A 138 -19.77 -2.91 15.68
C GLY A 138 -18.74 -2.71 14.57
N CYS A 139 -18.10 -1.54 14.48
CA CYS A 139 -16.91 -1.39 13.65
C CYS A 139 -15.80 -2.33 14.15
N LYS A 140 -14.86 -2.67 13.26
CA LYS A 140 -13.69 -3.52 13.57
C LYS A 140 -12.37 -2.84 13.28
N GLU A 141 -12.42 -1.79 12.46
CA GLU A 141 -11.26 -1.04 12.02
C GLU A 141 -11.34 0.41 12.50
N ALA A 142 -10.20 0.91 12.96
CA ALA A 142 -9.93 2.32 13.15
C ALA A 142 -8.94 2.75 12.05
N LEU A 143 -9.42 3.51 11.07
CA LEU A 143 -8.60 4.00 9.97
C LEU A 143 -7.90 5.30 10.39
N PHE A 144 -6.61 5.22 10.68
CA PHE A 144 -5.77 6.37 10.97
C PHE A 144 -5.34 7.00 9.64
N THR A 145 -5.80 8.21 9.36
CA THR A 145 -5.42 8.96 8.15
C THR A 145 -4.91 10.33 8.51
N LEU A 146 -3.86 10.76 7.81
CA LEU A 146 -3.11 11.98 8.11
C LEU A 146 -2.29 12.39 6.88
N GLY A 147 -1.79 13.63 6.88
CA GLY A 147 -0.79 14.05 5.92
C GLY A 147 0.62 13.59 6.28
N ASP A 148 1.48 13.53 5.27
CA ASP A 148 2.88 13.14 5.40
C ASP A 148 3.67 14.25 6.11
N ARG A 149 4.35 13.86 7.20
CA ARG A 149 5.34 14.64 7.98
C ARG A 149 5.03 16.15 8.09
N PRO A 150 3.83 16.54 8.58
CA PRO A 150 3.47 17.95 8.73
C PRO A 150 4.48 18.76 9.55
N GLU A 151 5.15 18.14 10.52
CA GLU A 151 6.18 18.76 11.36
C GLU A 151 7.39 19.30 10.58
N ASP A 152 7.67 18.78 9.38
CA ASP A 152 8.76 19.25 8.52
C ASP A 152 8.44 20.58 7.84
N ARG A 153 7.15 20.89 7.65
CA ARG A 153 6.69 22.12 7.00
C ARG A 153 6.13 23.14 7.98
N TRP A 154 5.45 22.68 9.03
CA TRP A 154 4.66 23.52 9.93
C TRP A 154 5.28 23.54 11.34
N PRO A 155 5.86 24.68 11.77
CA PRO A 155 6.35 24.83 13.14
C PRO A 155 5.26 24.56 14.20
N GLU A 156 4.00 24.91 13.90
CA GLU A 156 2.86 24.64 14.78
C GLU A 156 2.64 23.14 15.02
N ALA A 157 2.86 22.31 14.00
CA ALA A 157 2.78 20.86 14.13
C ALA A 157 3.90 20.31 15.03
N ARG A 158 5.13 20.82 14.84
CA ARG A 158 6.29 20.45 15.67
C ARG A 158 6.12 20.88 17.12
N GLN A 159 5.62 22.09 17.35
CA GLN A 159 5.32 22.60 18.68
C GLN A 159 4.26 21.76 19.38
N TRP A 160 3.13 21.49 18.70
CA TRP A 160 2.03 20.70 19.26
C TRP A 160 2.49 19.30 19.71
N LEU A 161 3.33 18.64 18.90
CA LEU A 161 3.92 17.34 19.22
C LEU A 161 4.87 17.43 20.42
N GLY A 162 5.78 18.41 20.42
CA GLY A 162 6.75 18.61 21.49
C GLY A 162 6.11 18.91 22.85
N GLU A 163 5.05 19.71 22.88
CA GLU A 163 4.26 20.00 24.10
C GLU A 163 3.60 18.74 24.69
N ARG A 164 3.37 17.71 23.86
CA ARG A 164 2.81 16.41 24.26
C ARG A 164 3.87 15.32 24.41
N GLY A 165 5.16 15.66 24.28
CA GLY A 165 6.28 14.74 24.46
C GLY A 165 6.49 13.77 23.29
N TYR A 166 6.04 14.12 22.08
CA TYR A 166 6.27 13.31 20.88
C TYR A 166 7.31 13.95 19.97
N ASP A 167 8.30 13.15 19.54
CA ASP A 167 9.37 13.62 18.65
C ASP A 167 8.95 13.64 17.16
N SER A 168 7.84 12.99 16.81
CA SER A 168 7.32 12.91 15.45
C SER A 168 5.84 12.57 15.42
N THR A 169 5.20 12.86 14.28
CA THR A 169 3.82 12.45 14.00
C THR A 169 3.63 10.95 14.15
N LEU A 170 4.57 10.13 13.68
CA LEU A 170 4.47 8.67 13.75
C LEU A 170 4.63 8.13 15.18
N ALA A 171 5.39 8.82 16.04
CA ALA A 171 5.44 8.48 17.47
C ALA A 171 4.07 8.70 18.13
N TYR A 172 3.39 9.79 17.79
CA TYR A 172 2.02 10.05 18.26
C TYR A 172 1.02 9.02 17.72
N VAL A 173 1.05 8.73 16.42
CA VAL A 173 0.21 7.68 15.80
C VAL A 173 0.38 6.34 16.49
N ARG A 174 1.63 5.94 16.78
CA ARG A 174 1.91 4.69 17.49
C ARG A 174 1.25 4.66 18.87
N ALA A 175 1.40 5.72 19.65
CA ALA A 175 0.79 5.81 20.98
C ALA A 175 -0.74 5.73 20.91
N MET A 176 -1.35 6.44 19.96
CA MET A 176 -2.81 6.43 19.79
C MET A 176 -3.34 5.09 19.27
N ALA A 177 -2.60 4.40 18.40
CA ALA A 177 -2.95 3.05 17.95
C ALA A 177 -3.00 2.06 19.12
N ILE A 178 -2.03 2.13 20.05
CA ILE A 178 -2.03 1.32 21.29
C ILE A 178 -3.27 1.65 22.13
N ARG A 179 -3.54 2.93 22.39
CA ARG A 179 -4.72 3.31 23.19
C ARG A 179 -6.02 2.84 22.55
N VAL A 180 -6.17 2.93 21.23
CA VAL A 180 -7.36 2.44 20.52
C VAL A 180 -7.53 0.93 20.69
N LEU A 181 -6.45 0.15 20.56
CA LEU A 181 -6.46 -1.30 20.83
C LEU A 181 -6.88 -1.61 22.27
N GLU A 182 -6.30 -0.90 23.24
CA GLU A 182 -6.50 -1.15 24.67
C GLU A 182 -7.86 -0.73 25.19
N GLU A 183 -8.38 0.40 24.70
CA GLU A 183 -9.57 1.03 25.27
C GLU A 183 -10.85 0.67 24.50
N THR A 184 -10.73 0.24 23.24
CA THR A 184 -11.90 0.02 22.36
C THR A 184 -11.88 -1.32 21.64
N GLY A 185 -10.71 -1.94 21.49
CA GLY A 185 -10.55 -3.18 20.74
C GLY A 185 -10.63 -3.02 19.22
N LEU A 186 -10.83 -1.81 18.69
CA LEU A 186 -10.75 -1.58 17.25
C LEU A 186 -9.32 -1.84 16.75
N LEU A 187 -9.22 -2.42 15.56
CA LEU A 187 -7.93 -2.72 14.92
C LEU A 187 -7.43 -1.51 14.13
N PRO A 188 -6.24 -0.97 14.43
CA PRO A 188 -5.68 0.14 13.65
C PRO A 188 -5.32 -0.28 12.23
N HIS A 189 -5.84 0.44 11.23
CA HIS A 189 -5.25 0.54 9.90
C HIS A 189 -4.48 1.85 9.83
N LEU A 190 -3.16 1.80 9.64
CA LEU A 190 -2.36 3.02 9.58
C LEU A 190 -2.13 3.43 8.12
N ASN A 191 -2.62 4.61 7.73
CA ASN A 191 -2.34 5.22 6.44
C ASN A 191 -1.62 6.59 6.60
N PRO A 192 -0.37 6.60 7.10
CA PRO A 192 0.37 7.82 7.38
C PRO A 192 1.26 8.29 6.22
N GLY A 193 1.03 7.79 5.00
CA GLY A 193 1.84 8.14 3.84
C GLY A 193 3.20 7.46 3.80
N VAL A 194 4.24 8.20 3.35
CA VAL A 194 5.59 7.66 3.16
C VAL A 194 6.28 7.38 4.50
N MET A 195 6.62 6.11 4.72
CA MET A 195 7.37 5.65 5.88
C MET A 195 8.69 5.00 5.46
N THR A 196 9.71 5.17 6.30
CA THR A 196 10.96 4.42 6.22
C THR A 196 10.79 3.02 6.82
N TRP A 197 11.75 2.13 6.54
CA TRP A 197 11.79 0.79 7.14
C TRP A 197 11.74 0.82 8.68
N SER A 198 12.51 1.73 9.31
CA SER A 198 12.57 1.84 10.78
C SER A 198 11.22 2.27 11.36
N GLU A 199 10.53 3.21 10.72
CA GLU A 199 9.21 3.67 11.14
C GLU A 199 8.16 2.57 10.98
N MET A 200 8.13 1.88 9.84
CA MET A 200 7.23 0.74 9.63
C MET A 200 7.49 -0.38 10.65
N SER A 201 8.75 -0.68 10.95
CA SER A 201 9.12 -1.69 11.95
C SER A 201 8.62 -1.33 13.35
N ARG A 202 8.56 -0.04 13.71
CA ARG A 202 8.02 0.42 15.00
C ARG A 202 6.48 0.41 15.04
N LEU A 203 5.84 0.52 13.88
CA LEU A 203 4.39 0.57 13.74
C LEU A 203 3.75 -0.82 13.54
N LYS A 204 4.47 -1.80 12.96
CA LYS A 204 3.94 -3.16 12.75
C LYS A 204 3.42 -3.81 14.04
N PRO A 205 4.09 -3.63 15.20
CA PRO A 205 3.59 -4.06 16.52
C PRO A 205 2.25 -3.49 16.99
N VAL A 206 1.68 -2.49 16.33
CA VAL A 206 0.46 -1.79 16.80
C VAL A 206 -0.65 -1.75 15.75
N ALA A 207 -0.44 -2.37 14.59
CA ALA A 207 -1.39 -2.33 13.48
C ALA A 207 -1.38 -3.64 12.68
N PRO A 208 -2.52 -4.33 12.52
CA PRO A 208 -2.58 -5.53 11.69
C PRO A 208 -2.36 -5.26 10.20
N SER A 209 -2.58 -4.02 9.75
CA SER A 209 -2.28 -3.61 8.39
C SER A 209 -1.99 -2.11 8.29
N MET A 210 -1.35 -1.73 7.18
CA MET A 210 -1.03 -0.35 6.87
C MET A 210 -1.30 -0.07 5.40
N GLY A 211 -1.26 1.20 5.00
CA GLY A 211 -1.49 1.56 3.61
C GLY A 211 -0.84 2.86 3.20
N MET A 212 -0.68 2.98 1.89
CA MET A 212 -0.29 4.20 1.20
C MET A 212 -0.64 4.03 -0.29
N MET A 213 -1.47 4.95 -0.83
CA MET A 213 -1.76 4.96 -2.27
C MET A 213 -0.48 5.22 -3.07
N LEU A 214 -0.17 4.41 -4.09
CA LEU A 214 0.92 4.73 -5.02
C LEU A 214 0.52 5.90 -5.92
N GLU A 215 -0.77 6.01 -6.25
CA GLU A 215 -1.40 7.00 -7.11
C GLU A 215 -1.01 6.85 -8.59
N THR A 216 0.28 6.99 -8.88
CA THR A 216 0.85 6.88 -10.22
C THR A 216 2.37 6.71 -10.14
N THR A 217 2.97 6.09 -11.14
CA THR A 217 4.43 6.08 -11.36
C THR A 217 4.92 7.19 -12.30
N SER A 218 4.04 8.10 -12.73
CA SER A 218 4.39 9.16 -13.69
C SER A 218 5.37 10.18 -13.11
N ARG A 219 6.61 10.19 -13.63
CA ARG A 219 7.56 11.29 -13.38
C ARG A 219 7.06 12.61 -13.95
N ARG A 220 6.35 12.58 -15.07
CA ARG A 220 5.77 13.78 -15.70
C ARG A 220 4.81 14.50 -14.75
N LEU A 221 3.88 13.77 -14.11
CA LEU A 221 2.94 14.36 -13.14
C LEU A 221 3.62 14.94 -11.90
N PHE A 222 4.76 14.37 -11.50
CA PHE A 222 5.56 14.83 -10.37
C PHE A 222 6.44 16.05 -10.71
N GLU A 223 7.06 16.07 -11.89
CA GLU A 223 8.07 17.07 -12.27
C GLU A 223 7.49 18.30 -12.99
N THR A 224 6.34 18.15 -13.65
CA THR A 224 5.80 19.22 -14.51
C THR A 224 4.92 20.17 -13.72
N LYS A 225 5.29 21.47 -13.73
CA LYS A 225 4.52 22.53 -13.06
C LYS A 225 3.05 22.52 -13.49
N GLY A 226 2.17 22.56 -12.49
CA GLY A 226 0.72 22.57 -12.69
C GLY A 226 0.06 21.19 -12.70
N LEU A 227 0.83 20.09 -12.80
CA LEU A 227 0.28 18.75 -12.76
C LEU A 227 0.11 18.24 -11.32
N ALA A 228 -0.67 17.16 -11.17
CA ALA A 228 -1.26 16.70 -9.91
C ALA A 228 -0.32 16.65 -8.69
N HIS A 229 0.93 16.28 -8.90
CA HIS A 229 1.92 16.01 -7.85
C HIS A 229 3.07 17.00 -7.81
N TYR A 230 3.05 18.03 -8.65
CA TYR A 230 4.09 19.04 -8.65
C TYR A 230 4.19 19.75 -7.30
N GLY A 231 5.39 19.85 -6.75
CA GLY A 231 5.64 20.48 -5.46
C GLY A 231 5.21 19.66 -4.24
N SER A 232 4.91 18.37 -4.41
CA SER A 232 4.62 17.43 -3.31
C SER A 232 5.75 16.41 -3.17
N PRO A 233 6.76 16.63 -2.29
CA PRO A 233 7.97 15.79 -2.22
C PRO A 233 7.69 14.30 -1.99
N ASP A 234 6.65 13.93 -1.23
CA ASP A 234 6.32 12.51 -0.97
C ASP A 234 5.53 11.84 -2.10
N LYS A 235 5.20 12.60 -3.15
CA LYS A 235 4.61 12.06 -4.38
C LYS A 235 5.66 11.69 -5.42
N ASP A 236 6.96 11.72 -5.10
CA ASP A 236 7.98 11.12 -5.98
C ASP A 236 7.72 9.60 -6.13
N PRO A 237 7.51 9.09 -7.36
CA PRO A 237 7.30 7.66 -7.60
C PRO A 237 8.38 6.76 -6.99
N ALA A 238 9.66 7.16 -7.02
CA ALA A 238 10.76 6.36 -6.50
C ALA A 238 10.70 6.22 -4.97
N VAL A 239 10.25 7.26 -4.28
CA VAL A 239 10.07 7.25 -2.81
C VAL A 239 8.90 6.33 -2.44
N ARG A 240 7.78 6.43 -3.15
CA ARG A 240 6.59 5.60 -2.87
C ARG A 240 6.83 4.12 -3.18
N LEU A 241 7.49 3.80 -4.29
CA LEU A 241 7.87 2.42 -4.63
C LEU A 241 8.86 1.82 -3.60
N ARG A 242 9.77 2.65 -3.05
CA ARG A 242 10.64 2.23 -1.96
C ARG A 242 9.82 1.89 -0.71
N ALA A 243 8.85 2.72 -0.33
CA ALA A 243 7.99 2.43 0.82
C ALA A 243 7.24 1.09 0.64
N LEU A 244 6.69 0.81 -0.55
CA LEU A 244 6.10 -0.50 -0.85
C LEU A 244 7.13 -1.65 -0.70
N THR A 245 8.35 -1.46 -1.18
CA THR A 245 9.43 -2.46 -1.03
C THR A 245 9.75 -2.74 0.45
N GLU A 246 9.85 -1.68 1.27
CA GLU A 246 10.14 -1.86 2.71
C GLU A 246 8.96 -2.51 3.45
N ALA A 247 7.71 -2.18 3.10
CA ALA A 247 6.53 -2.85 3.65
C ALA A 247 6.53 -4.36 3.32
N GLY A 248 6.93 -4.71 2.09
CA GLY A 248 7.12 -6.08 1.66
C GLY A 248 8.18 -6.83 2.46
N ARG A 249 9.35 -6.22 2.66
CA ARG A 249 10.44 -6.80 3.47
C ARG A 249 10.04 -7.03 4.92
N LEU A 250 9.15 -6.20 5.46
CA LEU A 250 8.63 -6.33 6.82
C LEU A 250 7.42 -7.26 6.91
N SER A 251 6.95 -7.86 5.81
CA SER A 251 5.74 -8.69 5.77
C SER A 251 4.53 -7.98 6.40
N ILE A 252 4.30 -6.73 6.01
CA ILE A 252 3.13 -5.95 6.46
C ILE A 252 2.02 -6.14 5.42
N PRO A 253 0.82 -6.61 5.81
CA PRO A 253 -0.35 -6.53 4.93
C PRO A 253 -0.58 -5.07 4.54
N PHE A 254 -0.34 -4.75 3.26
CA PHE A 254 -0.23 -3.37 2.82
C PHE A 254 -1.27 -3.03 1.75
N THR A 255 -2.00 -1.95 1.98
CA THR A 255 -2.99 -1.41 1.03
C THR A 255 -2.33 -0.36 0.15
N THR A 256 -2.46 -0.48 -1.15
CA THR A 256 -2.00 0.54 -2.10
C THR A 256 -2.98 0.69 -3.26
N GLY A 257 -2.66 1.46 -4.28
CA GLY A 257 -3.60 1.75 -5.35
C GLY A 257 -3.16 2.85 -6.27
N LEU A 258 -4.04 3.19 -7.20
CA LEU A 258 -3.89 4.25 -8.17
C LEU A 258 -5.12 5.16 -8.21
N LEU A 259 -4.90 6.42 -8.58
CA LEU A 259 -5.97 7.35 -8.91
C LEU A 259 -6.14 7.41 -10.43
N VAL A 260 -7.39 7.37 -10.87
CA VAL A 260 -7.80 7.42 -12.27
C VAL A 260 -8.33 8.81 -12.58
N GLY A 261 -7.75 9.50 -13.57
CA GLY A 261 -8.21 10.81 -14.03
C GLY A 261 -7.51 11.99 -13.38
N ILE A 262 -6.29 11.81 -12.86
CA ILE A 262 -5.46 12.92 -12.33
C ILE A 262 -4.51 13.51 -13.39
N GLY A 263 -4.70 13.15 -14.65
CA GLY A 263 -3.91 13.61 -15.79
C GLY A 263 -2.85 12.61 -16.26
N GLU A 264 -2.86 11.39 -15.73
CA GLU A 264 -2.06 10.26 -16.20
C GLU A 264 -2.53 9.78 -17.58
N THR A 265 -1.59 9.28 -18.38
CA THR A 265 -1.88 8.59 -19.64
C THR A 265 -2.18 7.11 -19.37
N LEU A 266 -2.81 6.43 -20.34
CA LEU A 266 -3.07 4.98 -20.23
C LEU A 266 -1.79 4.15 -20.08
N ALA A 267 -0.68 4.58 -20.70
CA ALA A 267 0.62 3.94 -20.55
C ALA A 267 1.16 4.09 -19.11
N GLU A 268 1.12 5.30 -18.55
CA GLU A 268 1.53 5.55 -17.15
C GLU A 268 0.62 4.79 -16.15
N ARG A 269 -0.67 4.65 -16.46
CA ARG A 269 -1.62 3.86 -15.67
C ARG A 269 -1.28 2.36 -15.72
N ALA A 270 -0.96 1.84 -16.91
CA ALA A 270 -0.50 0.47 -17.10
C ALA A 270 0.84 0.20 -16.38
N ASP A 271 1.80 1.11 -16.48
CA ASP A 271 3.09 1.05 -15.75
C ASP A 271 2.87 0.96 -14.24
N THR A 272 1.96 1.79 -13.72
CA THR A 272 1.62 1.82 -12.29
C THR A 272 1.10 0.46 -11.82
N LEU A 273 0.17 -0.14 -12.56
CA LEU A 273 -0.37 -1.48 -12.24
C LEU A 273 0.73 -2.56 -12.31
N HIS A 274 1.63 -2.49 -13.29
CA HIS A 274 2.74 -3.43 -13.40
C HIS A 274 3.77 -3.26 -12.27
N ALA A 275 4.03 -2.05 -11.82
CA ALA A 275 4.89 -1.78 -10.67
C ALA A 275 4.31 -2.36 -9.37
N ILE A 276 2.99 -2.18 -9.16
CA ILE A 276 2.25 -2.82 -8.05
C ILE A 276 2.34 -4.35 -8.16
N ARG A 277 2.10 -4.91 -9.36
CA ARG A 277 2.21 -6.35 -9.61
C ARG A 277 3.61 -6.89 -9.30
N LYS A 278 4.66 -6.19 -9.73
CA LYS A 278 6.07 -6.57 -9.47
C LYS A 278 6.33 -6.64 -7.97
N SER A 279 5.93 -5.61 -7.23
CA SER A 279 6.08 -5.53 -5.78
C SER A 279 5.30 -6.65 -5.05
N HIS A 280 4.06 -6.92 -5.47
CA HIS A 280 3.28 -8.01 -4.90
C HIS A 280 3.85 -9.39 -5.24
N LYS A 281 4.37 -9.61 -6.46
CA LYS A 281 5.01 -10.86 -6.84
C LYS A 281 6.27 -11.13 -6.00
N GLU A 282 7.06 -10.10 -5.72
CA GLU A 282 8.30 -10.26 -4.95
C GLU A 282 8.04 -10.59 -3.48
N PHE A 283 7.02 -9.99 -2.86
CA PHE A 283 6.85 -10.05 -1.40
C PHE A 283 5.51 -10.62 -0.91
N GLY A 284 4.49 -10.75 -1.76
CA GLY A 284 3.15 -11.22 -1.39
C GLY A 284 2.35 -10.29 -0.45
N HIS A 285 2.90 -9.12 -0.10
CA HIS A 285 2.41 -8.27 1.00
C HIS A 285 1.23 -7.36 0.64
N ILE A 286 1.07 -6.98 -0.64
CA ILE A 286 -0.04 -6.12 -1.06
C ILE A 286 -1.36 -6.89 -0.88
N GLN A 287 -2.18 -6.43 0.07
CA GLN A 287 -3.41 -7.13 0.42
C GLN A 287 -4.58 -6.76 -0.47
N GLU A 288 -4.61 -5.50 -0.89
CA GLU A 288 -5.65 -4.94 -1.75
C GLU A 288 -5.07 -3.79 -2.58
N VAL A 289 -5.62 -3.64 -3.78
CA VAL A 289 -5.30 -2.54 -4.70
C VAL A 289 -6.56 -1.72 -4.92
N ILE A 290 -6.51 -0.47 -4.46
CA ILE A 290 -7.56 0.51 -4.62
C ILE A 290 -7.44 1.12 -6.01
N VAL A 291 -8.48 0.96 -6.82
CA VAL A 291 -8.66 1.72 -8.06
C VAL A 291 -9.68 2.79 -7.73
N GLN A 292 -9.24 4.03 -7.56
CA GLN A 292 -10.10 5.14 -7.17
C GLN A 292 -10.21 6.15 -8.31
N ASN A 293 -11.42 6.56 -8.63
CA ASN A 293 -11.67 7.65 -9.56
C ASN A 293 -11.38 9.02 -8.93
N PHE A 294 -10.81 9.92 -9.73
CA PHE A 294 -10.77 11.34 -9.42
C PHE A 294 -12.18 11.93 -9.49
N ARG A 295 -12.51 12.70 -8.46
CA ARG A 295 -13.68 13.59 -8.41
C ARG A 295 -13.17 14.99 -8.17
N ALA A 296 -13.60 15.91 -9.03
CA ALA A 296 -13.24 17.31 -8.94
C ALA A 296 -13.83 17.92 -7.67
N LYS A 297 -13.03 18.75 -7.01
CA LYS A 297 -13.42 19.38 -5.76
C LYS A 297 -13.12 20.85 -5.79
N GLU A 298 -14.06 21.62 -5.28
CA GLU A 298 -13.87 23.04 -5.04
C GLU A 298 -12.64 23.28 -4.15
N HIS A 299 -12.02 24.44 -4.32
CA HIS A 299 -10.84 24.85 -3.54
C HIS A 299 -9.58 23.97 -3.71
N THR A 300 -9.50 23.21 -4.79
CA THR A 300 -8.29 22.51 -5.23
C THR A 300 -7.71 23.16 -6.49
N ALA A 301 -6.42 22.96 -6.76
CA ALA A 301 -5.81 23.45 -8.00
C ALA A 301 -6.35 22.71 -9.24
N MET A 302 -6.94 21.53 -9.04
CA MET A 302 -7.62 20.72 -10.07
C MET A 302 -9.15 20.89 -10.06
N ALA A 303 -9.69 21.94 -9.45
CA ALA A 303 -11.14 22.14 -9.37
C ALA A 303 -11.85 22.21 -10.74
N ALA A 304 -11.13 22.66 -11.79
CA ALA A 304 -11.65 22.74 -13.15
C ALA A 304 -11.34 21.49 -14.01
N THR A 305 -10.65 20.49 -13.45
CA THR A 305 -10.41 19.21 -14.12
C THR A 305 -11.71 18.40 -14.09
N PRO A 306 -12.15 17.78 -15.21
CA PRO A 306 -13.35 16.95 -15.21
C PRO A 306 -13.17 15.71 -14.33
N ASP A 307 -14.27 15.23 -13.74
CA ASP A 307 -14.32 13.91 -13.11
C ASP A 307 -13.83 12.82 -14.07
N ALA A 308 -13.30 11.73 -13.50
CA ALA A 308 -12.98 10.56 -14.31
C ALA A 308 -14.25 9.99 -14.95
N GLY A 309 -14.23 9.81 -16.27
CA GLY A 309 -15.35 9.23 -17.00
C GLY A 309 -15.60 7.77 -16.60
N ILE A 310 -16.87 7.38 -16.48
CA ILE A 310 -17.23 6.04 -15.98
C ILE A 310 -16.65 4.90 -16.82
N GLU A 311 -16.68 4.98 -18.15
CA GLU A 311 -16.10 3.93 -19.00
C GLU A 311 -14.58 3.82 -18.84
N ASP A 312 -13.88 4.95 -18.65
CA ASP A 312 -12.43 4.94 -18.39
C ASP A 312 -12.08 4.32 -17.03
N TYR A 313 -12.93 4.57 -16.04
CA TYR A 313 -12.81 3.98 -14.72
C TYR A 313 -13.07 2.48 -14.74
N LEU A 314 -14.16 2.02 -15.36
CA LEU A 314 -14.49 0.59 -15.50
C LEU A 314 -13.40 -0.15 -16.28
N ALA A 315 -12.89 0.42 -17.38
CA ALA A 315 -11.82 -0.18 -18.15
C ALA A 315 -10.55 -0.34 -17.30
N THR A 316 -10.23 0.65 -16.46
CA THR A 316 -9.08 0.56 -15.54
C THR A 316 -9.26 -0.53 -14.50
N VAL A 317 -10.44 -0.63 -13.88
CA VAL A 317 -10.75 -1.66 -12.89
C VAL A 317 -10.61 -3.06 -13.51
N ALA A 318 -11.16 -3.26 -14.71
CA ALA A 318 -11.05 -4.53 -15.42
C ALA A 318 -9.60 -4.87 -15.78
N VAL A 319 -8.81 -3.91 -16.26
CA VAL A 319 -7.38 -4.13 -16.54
C VAL A 319 -6.59 -4.38 -15.25
N ALA A 320 -6.89 -3.69 -14.14
CA ALA A 320 -6.25 -3.95 -12.86
C ALA A 320 -6.46 -5.40 -12.41
N ARG A 321 -7.70 -5.92 -12.52
CA ARG A 321 -8.01 -7.34 -12.27
C ARG A 321 -7.20 -8.28 -13.15
N LEU A 322 -7.12 -8.02 -14.46
CA LEU A 322 -6.41 -8.87 -15.41
C LEU A 322 -4.89 -8.86 -15.22
N VAL A 323 -4.31 -7.69 -14.90
CA VAL A 323 -2.86 -7.53 -14.66
C VAL A 323 -2.45 -8.13 -13.32
N LEU A 324 -3.21 -7.88 -12.26
CA LEU A 324 -2.88 -8.31 -10.89
C LEU A 324 -3.30 -9.76 -10.61
N GLY A 325 -4.20 -10.30 -11.42
CA GLY A 325 -4.61 -11.70 -11.41
C GLY A 325 -5.72 -12.03 -10.41
N PRO A 326 -6.08 -13.33 -10.30
CA PRO A 326 -7.23 -13.78 -9.52
C PRO A 326 -7.06 -13.60 -8.01
N GLY A 327 -5.83 -13.72 -7.49
CA GLY A 327 -5.56 -13.66 -6.05
C GLY A 327 -5.54 -12.26 -5.43
N MET A 328 -5.48 -11.20 -6.23
CA MET A 328 -5.50 -9.83 -5.72
C MET A 328 -6.92 -9.44 -5.28
N ARG A 329 -7.06 -8.60 -4.25
CA ARG A 329 -8.33 -7.94 -3.92
C ARG A 329 -8.36 -6.60 -4.64
N ILE A 330 -9.35 -6.38 -5.49
CA ILE A 330 -9.50 -5.13 -6.24
C ILE A 330 -10.61 -4.34 -5.57
N GLN A 331 -10.21 -3.21 -5.01
CA GLN A 331 -11.09 -2.33 -4.26
C GLN A 331 -11.52 -1.14 -5.10
N ALA A 332 -12.80 -0.79 -5.04
CA ALA A 332 -13.35 0.46 -5.57
C ALA A 332 -14.27 1.10 -4.53
N PRO A 333 -14.15 2.41 -4.24
CA PRO A 333 -14.98 3.09 -3.25
C PRO A 333 -16.44 3.24 -3.74
N PRO A 334 -17.43 2.69 -3.03
CA PRO A 334 -18.83 2.69 -3.50
C PRO A 334 -19.51 4.05 -3.36
N ASN A 335 -18.99 4.97 -2.53
CA ASN A 335 -19.54 6.31 -2.34
C ASN A 335 -19.21 7.27 -3.49
N LEU A 336 -18.23 6.94 -4.34
CA LEU A 336 -17.78 7.80 -5.44
C LEU A 336 -18.46 7.50 -6.78
N VAL A 337 -19.49 6.66 -6.76
CA VAL A 337 -20.27 6.23 -7.92
C VAL A 337 -21.75 6.07 -7.55
N SER A 338 -22.62 6.02 -8.54
CA SER A 338 -24.03 5.66 -8.38
C SER A 338 -24.22 4.17 -8.12
N ARG A 339 -25.42 3.78 -7.69
CA ARG A 339 -25.79 2.37 -7.46
C ARG A 339 -25.61 1.49 -8.71
N ASP A 340 -26.03 1.98 -9.88
CA ASP A 340 -25.90 1.23 -11.14
C ASP A 340 -24.44 1.08 -11.55
N GLU A 341 -23.63 2.11 -11.28
CA GLU A 341 -22.19 2.05 -11.47
C GLU A 341 -21.51 1.08 -10.48
N CYS A 342 -22.04 0.87 -9.27
CA CYS A 342 -21.59 -0.22 -8.40
C CYS A 342 -21.80 -1.59 -9.05
N LEU A 343 -22.95 -1.86 -9.68
CA LEU A 343 -23.15 -3.12 -10.42
C LEU A 343 -22.13 -3.26 -11.55
N ALA A 344 -21.88 -2.18 -12.29
CA ALA A 344 -20.87 -2.16 -13.35
C ALA A 344 -19.44 -2.42 -12.81
N LEU A 345 -19.09 -1.87 -11.64
CA LEU A 345 -17.82 -2.13 -10.97
C LEU A 345 -17.66 -3.61 -10.57
N VAL A 346 -18.73 -4.23 -10.05
CA VAL A 346 -18.72 -5.68 -9.79
C VAL A 346 -18.52 -6.45 -11.09
N ALA A 347 -19.21 -6.06 -12.17
CA ALA A 347 -19.01 -6.67 -13.49
C ALA A 347 -17.61 -6.43 -14.07
N ALA A 348 -16.92 -5.36 -13.67
CA ALA A 348 -15.52 -5.09 -14.03
C ALA A 348 -14.50 -5.85 -13.16
N GLY A 349 -14.93 -6.61 -12.14
CA GLY A 349 -14.06 -7.47 -11.35
C GLY A 349 -13.65 -6.94 -9.98
N VAL A 350 -14.36 -5.94 -9.43
CA VAL A 350 -14.24 -5.52 -8.01
C VAL A 350 -14.71 -6.64 -7.10
N ASP A 351 -13.97 -6.90 -6.02
CA ASP A 351 -14.37 -7.86 -4.99
C ASP A 351 -14.17 -7.34 -3.57
N ASP A 352 -13.88 -6.05 -3.44
CA ASP A 352 -13.81 -5.36 -2.17
C ASP A 352 -14.39 -3.93 -2.29
N TRP A 353 -15.30 -3.55 -1.40
CA TRP A 353 -15.87 -2.21 -1.34
C TRP A 353 -15.05 -1.24 -0.48
N GLY A 354 -14.00 -1.72 0.18
CA GLY A 354 -13.15 -0.93 1.06
C GLY A 354 -13.79 -0.66 2.42
N GLY A 355 -13.27 0.38 3.07
CA GLY A 355 -13.72 0.80 4.40
C GLY A 355 -15.01 1.63 4.34
N VAL A 356 -16.12 1.10 4.85
CA VAL A 356 -17.42 1.79 4.93
C VAL A 356 -17.73 2.13 6.40
N SER A 357 -18.12 3.37 6.66
CA SER A 357 -18.34 3.86 8.02
C SER A 357 -19.81 4.20 8.27
N PRO A 358 -20.42 3.67 9.35
CA PRO A 358 -21.75 4.08 9.79
C PRO A 358 -21.76 5.36 10.65
N LEU A 359 -20.57 5.89 11.00
CA LEU A 359 -20.43 6.96 12.01
C LEU A 359 -19.77 8.21 11.43
N THR A 360 -18.54 8.07 10.96
CA THR A 360 -17.72 9.18 10.46
C THR A 360 -17.91 9.37 8.95
N PRO A 361 -17.86 10.60 8.43
CA PRO A 361 -17.86 10.84 6.99
C PRO A 361 -16.58 10.31 6.33
N ASP A 362 -16.54 10.34 5.01
CA ASP A 362 -15.29 10.26 4.26
C ASP A 362 -14.59 11.62 4.37
N HIS A 363 -13.57 11.77 5.21
CA HIS A 363 -12.88 13.06 5.35
C HIS A 363 -12.06 13.42 4.10
N VAL A 364 -11.81 12.47 3.19
CA VAL A 364 -11.16 12.73 1.90
C VAL A 364 -12.18 13.26 0.91
N ASN A 365 -13.38 12.69 0.85
CA ASN A 365 -14.49 13.11 -0.02
C ASN A 365 -15.76 13.44 0.81
N PRO A 366 -15.73 14.51 1.63
CA PRO A 366 -16.82 14.80 2.57
C PRO A 366 -18.18 15.06 1.90
N GLU A 367 -18.18 15.45 0.63
CA GLU A 367 -19.35 15.65 -0.20
C GLU A 367 -19.99 14.33 -0.73
N ARG A 368 -19.35 13.18 -0.49
CA ARG A 368 -19.78 11.86 -0.94
C ARG A 368 -19.92 10.90 0.24
N PRO A 369 -21.08 10.88 0.93
CA PRO A 369 -21.27 10.06 2.12
C PRO A 369 -21.20 8.57 1.81
N TRP A 370 -20.83 7.79 2.82
CA TRP A 370 -20.84 6.33 2.74
C TRP A 370 -22.27 5.81 2.44
N PRO A 371 -22.44 4.81 1.56
CA PRO A 371 -23.73 4.17 1.38
C PRO A 371 -24.15 3.45 2.66
N ALA A 372 -25.46 3.34 2.90
CA ALA A 372 -25.97 2.48 3.96
C ALA A 372 -25.57 1.02 3.67
N LEU A 373 -25.26 0.26 4.73
CA LEU A 373 -24.82 -1.14 4.57
C LEU A 373 -25.90 -2.02 3.93
N ASP A 374 -27.18 -1.75 4.20
CA ASP A 374 -28.30 -2.49 3.60
C ASP A 374 -28.40 -2.23 2.09
N ASP A 375 -28.16 -1.00 1.64
CA ASP A 375 -28.12 -0.66 0.20
C ASP A 375 -26.94 -1.34 -0.49
N LEU A 376 -25.77 -1.34 0.17
CA LEU A 376 -24.57 -2.00 -0.33
C LEU A 376 -24.75 -3.53 -0.38
N ALA A 377 -25.46 -4.12 0.59
CA ALA A 377 -25.81 -5.52 0.59
C ALA A 377 -26.80 -5.85 -0.54
N ALA A 378 -27.80 -5.00 -0.76
CA ALA A 378 -28.78 -5.17 -1.82
C ALA A 378 -28.14 -5.12 -3.23
N VAL A 379 -27.27 -4.15 -3.50
CA VAL A 379 -26.57 -4.07 -4.81
C VAL A 379 -25.59 -5.23 -4.99
N THR A 380 -24.92 -5.67 -3.92
CA THR A 380 -24.03 -6.86 -3.96
C THR A 380 -24.82 -8.13 -4.24
N ALA A 381 -25.99 -8.28 -3.62
CA ALA A 381 -26.89 -9.43 -3.81
C ALA A 381 -27.50 -9.46 -5.21
N GLU A 382 -27.87 -8.31 -5.77
CA GLU A 382 -28.34 -8.17 -7.15
C GLU A 382 -27.27 -8.59 -8.15
N ALA A 383 -26.00 -8.26 -7.89
CA ALA A 383 -24.87 -8.72 -8.70
C ALA A 383 -24.57 -10.23 -8.55
N GLY A 384 -25.26 -10.94 -7.65
CA GLY A 384 -25.10 -12.38 -7.45
C GLY A 384 -24.09 -12.80 -6.38
N TYR A 385 -23.64 -11.87 -5.52
CA TYR A 385 -22.64 -12.11 -4.48
C TYR A 385 -23.22 -11.88 -3.09
N ASP A 386 -22.49 -12.31 -2.06
CA ASP A 386 -22.81 -11.98 -0.68
C ASP A 386 -21.86 -10.88 -0.17
N LEU A 387 -22.42 -9.85 0.48
CA LEU A 387 -21.62 -8.84 1.16
C LEU A 387 -21.05 -9.45 2.46
N VAL A 388 -19.74 -9.38 2.64
CA VAL A 388 -19.07 -9.97 3.81
C VAL A 388 -18.17 -8.96 4.51
N GLN A 389 -18.31 -8.85 5.83
CA GLN A 389 -17.43 -8.00 6.61
C GLN A 389 -16.06 -8.67 6.81
N ARG A 390 -14.99 -7.98 6.44
CA ARG A 390 -13.61 -8.34 6.76
C ARG A 390 -13.06 -7.48 7.89
N LEU A 391 -11.89 -7.87 8.40
CA LEU A 391 -11.06 -7.01 9.26
C LEU A 391 -10.21 -6.07 8.38
N THR A 392 -9.44 -5.22 9.05
CA THR A 392 -8.47 -4.34 8.37
C THR A 392 -7.42 -5.11 7.56
N ALA A 393 -7.01 -6.30 8.05
CA ALA A 393 -6.20 -7.24 7.29
C ALA A 393 -7.09 -8.23 6.54
N GLN A 394 -6.79 -8.49 5.26
CA GLN A 394 -7.53 -9.44 4.45
C GLN A 394 -7.41 -10.88 5.02
N PRO A 395 -8.43 -11.74 4.85
CA PRO A 395 -8.51 -13.05 5.50
C PRO A 395 -7.28 -13.96 5.31
N LYS A 396 -6.65 -13.91 4.13
CA LYS A 396 -5.44 -14.71 3.85
C LYS A 396 -4.28 -14.38 4.79
N TYR A 397 -4.13 -13.12 5.20
CA TYR A 397 -3.09 -12.69 6.13
C TYR A 397 -3.46 -12.98 7.58
N VAL A 398 -4.74 -12.79 7.93
CA VAL A 398 -5.28 -13.14 9.25
C VAL A 398 -5.02 -14.62 9.56
N GLN A 399 -5.22 -15.51 8.58
CA GLN A 399 -5.04 -16.95 8.74
C GLN A 399 -3.58 -17.42 8.61
N ALA A 400 -2.72 -16.66 7.93
CA ALA A 400 -1.31 -17.02 7.74
C ALA A 400 -0.42 -16.79 8.98
N GLY A 401 -0.96 -16.23 10.06
CA GLY A 401 -0.32 -16.20 11.38
C GLY A 401 0.83 -15.19 11.53
N ALA A 402 1.81 -15.56 12.35
CA ALA A 402 2.83 -14.64 12.90
C ALA A 402 3.77 -14.01 11.87
N ALA A 403 3.86 -14.58 10.66
CA ALA A 403 4.62 -13.97 9.56
C ALA A 403 4.04 -12.59 9.18
N TRP A 404 2.72 -12.46 9.21
CA TRP A 404 2.00 -11.27 8.76
C TRP A 404 1.47 -10.42 9.90
N ILE A 405 0.88 -11.07 10.92
CA ILE A 405 0.29 -10.40 12.07
C ILE A 405 1.27 -10.47 13.24
N ASP A 406 1.75 -9.31 13.69
CA ASP A 406 2.70 -9.24 14.81
C ASP A 406 2.09 -9.89 16.07
N PRO A 407 2.86 -10.67 16.84
CA PRO A 407 2.39 -11.30 18.07
C PRO A 407 1.68 -10.35 19.04
N ARG A 408 2.11 -9.08 19.12
CA ARG A 408 1.52 -8.07 20.03
C ARG A 408 0.10 -7.64 19.64
N VAL A 409 -0.26 -7.77 18.35
CA VAL A 409 -1.63 -7.48 17.87
C VAL A 409 -2.43 -8.75 17.57
N ARG A 410 -1.80 -9.92 17.57
CA ARG A 410 -2.45 -11.20 17.25
C ARG A 410 -3.67 -11.47 18.12
N GLY A 411 -3.58 -11.23 19.43
CA GLY A 411 -4.70 -11.42 20.36
C GLY A 411 -5.93 -10.59 19.98
N HIS A 412 -5.72 -9.31 19.64
CA HIS A 412 -6.77 -8.40 19.19
C HIS A 412 -7.41 -8.86 17.87
N VAL A 413 -6.60 -9.34 16.92
CA VAL A 413 -7.10 -9.87 15.63
C VAL A 413 -7.93 -11.14 15.85
N VAL A 414 -7.43 -12.10 16.64
CA VAL A 414 -8.13 -13.37 16.91
C VAL A 414 -9.45 -13.15 17.65
N ALA A 415 -9.54 -12.14 18.51
CA ALA A 415 -10.79 -11.80 19.18
C ALA A 415 -11.92 -11.45 18.18
N LEU A 416 -11.58 -10.91 17.01
CA LEU A 416 -12.52 -10.41 16.02
C LEU A 416 -12.60 -11.27 14.75
N ALA A 417 -11.67 -12.19 14.55
CA ALA A 417 -11.60 -13.04 13.36
C ALA A 417 -12.38 -14.34 13.55
N ASP A 418 -13.14 -14.72 12.52
CA ASP A 418 -13.64 -16.08 12.39
C ASP A 418 -12.47 -17.01 12.04
N PRO A 419 -12.19 -18.07 12.82
CA PRO A 419 -11.01 -18.89 12.63
C PRO A 419 -11.05 -19.71 11.33
N ALA A 420 -12.24 -20.09 10.85
CA ALA A 420 -12.40 -20.91 9.66
C ALA A 420 -12.21 -20.10 8.37
N THR A 421 -12.70 -18.86 8.35
CA THR A 421 -12.75 -18.02 7.15
C THR A 421 -11.74 -16.88 7.17
N GLY A 422 -11.35 -16.38 8.34
CA GLY A 422 -10.55 -15.16 8.52
C GLY A 422 -11.35 -13.86 8.35
N PHE A 423 -12.67 -13.94 8.12
CA PHE A 423 -13.56 -12.77 8.09
C PHE A 423 -13.88 -12.24 9.49
N ALA A 424 -14.53 -11.08 9.56
CA ALA A 424 -14.94 -10.53 10.85
C ALA A 424 -16.08 -11.35 11.46
N ARG A 425 -16.00 -11.57 12.78
CA ARG A 425 -17.11 -12.07 13.59
C ARG A 425 -18.13 -10.98 13.84
N ASP A 426 -19.39 -11.39 13.98
CA ASP A 426 -20.48 -10.52 14.42
C ASP A 426 -20.47 -10.35 15.95
N VAL A 427 -19.44 -9.65 16.44
CA VAL A 427 -19.24 -9.31 17.86
C VAL A 427 -18.78 -7.87 17.97
N ASN A 428 -19.11 -7.14 19.02
CA ASN A 428 -18.51 -5.82 19.22
C ASN A 428 -17.07 -5.97 19.74
N PRO A 429 -16.12 -5.13 19.28
CA PRO A 429 -14.76 -5.16 19.79
C PRO A 429 -14.73 -4.71 21.25
N VAL A 430 -13.81 -5.28 22.00
CA VAL A 430 -13.58 -4.98 23.41
C VAL A 430 -12.09 -4.75 23.59
N GLY A 431 -11.74 -3.69 24.33
CA GLY A 431 -10.37 -3.37 24.67
C GLY A 431 -9.66 -4.51 25.38
N ALA A 432 -8.37 -4.70 25.06
CA ALA A 432 -7.51 -5.68 25.70
C ALA A 432 -6.11 -5.08 25.90
N PRO A 433 -5.38 -5.42 26.97
CA PRO A 433 -4.03 -4.89 27.17
C PRO A 433 -3.11 -5.15 25.97
N TRP A 434 -2.37 -4.12 25.54
CA TRP A 434 -1.31 -4.26 24.55
C TRP A 434 -0.01 -4.51 25.29
N GLN A 435 0.48 -5.75 25.24
CA GLN A 435 1.67 -6.16 25.97
C GLN A 435 2.64 -6.93 25.07
N GLU A 436 3.91 -6.89 25.46
CA GLU A 436 4.89 -7.84 24.94
C GLU A 436 4.42 -9.27 25.26
N PRO A 437 4.41 -10.20 24.31
CA PRO A 437 4.03 -11.57 24.60
C PRO A 437 5.03 -12.20 25.58
N ASP A 438 4.54 -12.83 26.64
CA ASP A 438 5.38 -13.45 27.69
C ASP A 438 6.30 -14.55 27.14
N GLU A 439 5.89 -15.25 26.06
CA GLU A 439 6.70 -16.24 25.36
C GLU A 439 6.37 -16.23 23.86
N VAL A 440 7.27 -15.70 23.03
CA VAL A 440 7.25 -16.01 21.59
C VAL A 440 7.88 -17.40 21.46
N ALA A 441 7.06 -18.45 21.41
CA ALA A 441 7.52 -19.75 20.93
C ALA A 441 8.13 -19.51 19.54
N SER A 442 9.46 -19.50 19.47
CA SER A 442 10.18 -19.26 18.23
C SER A 442 9.73 -20.31 17.21
N SER A 443 9.19 -19.84 16.08
CA SER A 443 8.75 -20.68 14.98
C SER A 443 9.91 -21.16 14.10
N GLY A 444 11.15 -20.84 14.47
CA GLY A 444 12.37 -21.32 13.81
C GLY A 444 13.09 -22.40 14.61
N ARG A 445 14.07 -23.07 13.99
CA ARG A 445 14.97 -23.98 14.70
C ARG A 445 15.74 -23.24 15.79
N VAL A 446 15.29 -23.42 17.03
CA VAL A 446 15.89 -22.84 18.25
C VAL A 446 17.07 -23.64 18.79
N ASP A 447 17.33 -24.81 18.21
CA ASP A 447 18.33 -25.78 18.63
C ASP A 447 19.56 -25.80 17.72
N LEU A 448 19.76 -24.78 16.87
CA LEU A 448 20.92 -24.70 15.97
C LEU A 448 22.26 -24.87 16.71
N ASN A 449 22.34 -24.39 17.95
CA ASN A 449 23.52 -24.53 18.80
C ASN A 449 23.71 -25.94 19.38
N ALA A 450 22.71 -26.81 19.33
CA ALA A 450 22.74 -28.17 19.90
C ALA A 450 22.65 -29.26 18.82
N ALA A 451 21.82 -29.06 17.79
CA ALA A 451 21.59 -30.00 16.70
C ALA A 451 22.78 -30.11 15.74
N ILE A 452 23.55 -29.03 15.55
CA ILE A 452 24.78 -29.07 14.74
C ILE A 452 25.82 -30.02 15.34
N ASP A 453 25.95 -30.03 16.66
CA ASP A 453 26.94 -30.83 17.39
C ASP A 453 26.50 -32.28 17.60
N THR A 454 25.19 -32.57 17.55
CA THR A 454 24.65 -33.92 17.79
C THR A 454 24.25 -34.68 16.51
N GLU A 455 23.74 -33.99 15.48
CA GLU A 455 23.25 -34.64 14.26
C GLU A 455 24.14 -34.40 13.03
N GLY A 456 25.02 -33.39 13.06
CA GLY A 456 25.90 -33.02 11.95
C GLY A 456 25.16 -32.46 10.72
N ARG A 457 25.89 -31.86 9.78
CA ARG A 457 25.33 -31.38 8.50
C ARG A 457 25.00 -32.57 7.58
N ASN A 458 23.77 -33.05 7.62
CA ASN A 458 23.34 -34.21 6.81
C ASN A 458 22.80 -33.85 5.41
N SER A 459 22.98 -32.61 4.93
CA SER A 459 22.70 -32.22 3.56
C SER A 459 23.68 -31.18 3.03
N GLU A 460 24.10 -31.30 1.77
CA GLU A 460 24.95 -30.31 1.09
C GLU A 460 24.25 -28.96 0.89
N THR A 461 22.91 -28.94 0.94
CA THR A 461 22.08 -27.73 0.80
C THR A 461 20.93 -27.71 1.79
N ARG A 462 20.49 -26.49 2.15
CA ARG A 462 19.33 -26.22 3.02
C ARG A 462 18.04 -26.69 2.34
N SER A 463 17.20 -27.45 3.05
CA SER A 463 15.90 -27.94 2.56
C SER A 463 14.79 -26.87 2.48
N ASP A 464 15.04 -25.68 3.03
CA ASP A 464 14.14 -24.52 3.09
C ASP A 464 14.58 -23.38 2.15
N LEU A 465 15.51 -23.65 1.22
CA LEU A 465 16.07 -22.65 0.30
C LEU A 465 14.99 -21.99 -0.56
N ASP A 466 13.98 -22.76 -1.01
CA ASP A 466 12.87 -22.26 -1.81
C ASP A 466 11.81 -21.49 -1.00
N SER A 467 11.83 -21.58 0.34
CA SER A 467 10.93 -20.82 1.22
C SER A 467 11.61 -19.64 1.93
N ALA A 468 12.95 -19.65 2.02
CA ALA A 468 13.72 -18.64 2.75
C ALA A 468 14.11 -17.44 1.89
N PHE A 469 14.24 -17.63 0.58
CA PHE A 469 14.52 -16.56 -0.38
C PHE A 469 13.55 -16.68 -1.54
N GLY A 470 12.83 -15.59 -1.82
CA GLY A 470 11.75 -15.56 -2.79
C GLY A 470 12.16 -15.98 -4.21
N ASP A 471 11.13 -16.07 -5.06
CA ASP A 471 11.15 -16.53 -6.44
C ASP A 471 12.46 -16.30 -7.21
N TRP A 472 13.08 -17.39 -7.67
CA TRP A 472 14.28 -17.39 -8.50
C TRP A 472 14.16 -16.54 -9.77
N GLU A 473 12.95 -16.34 -10.29
CA GLU A 473 12.69 -15.44 -11.42
C GLU A 473 12.83 -13.96 -11.03
N SER A 474 12.42 -13.57 -9.82
CA SER A 474 12.63 -12.23 -9.25
C SER A 474 14.11 -11.93 -9.06
N ILE A 475 14.88 -12.90 -8.55
CA ILE A 475 16.34 -12.78 -8.40
C ILE A 475 17.00 -12.58 -9.77
N ARG A 476 16.60 -13.36 -10.78
CA ARG A 476 17.12 -13.24 -12.15
C ARG A 476 16.81 -11.87 -12.77
N SER A 477 15.61 -11.35 -12.58
CA SER A 477 15.23 -10.00 -13.03
C SER A 477 16.10 -8.93 -12.37
N ARG A 478 16.39 -9.06 -11.07
CA ARG A 478 17.25 -8.13 -10.31
C ARG A 478 18.71 -8.13 -10.80
N VAL A 479 19.23 -9.30 -11.17
CA VAL A 479 20.57 -9.44 -11.79
C VAL A 479 20.60 -8.74 -13.15
N HIS A 480 19.54 -8.86 -13.96
CA HIS A 480 19.44 -8.15 -15.22
C HIS A 480 19.30 -6.63 -15.05
N GLU A 481 18.56 -6.15 -14.05
CA GLU A 481 18.45 -4.72 -13.73
C GLU A 481 19.79 -4.14 -13.25
N LEU A 482 20.51 -4.85 -12.39
CA LEU A 482 21.87 -4.44 -11.95
C LEU A 482 22.86 -4.41 -13.12
N ALA A 483 22.79 -5.39 -14.02
CA ALA A 483 23.60 -5.41 -15.24
C ALA A 483 23.23 -4.26 -16.20
N ALA A 484 21.94 -3.93 -16.35
CA ALA A 484 21.47 -2.82 -17.16
C ALA A 484 21.83 -1.43 -16.56
N GLN A 485 22.00 -1.35 -15.25
CA GLN A 485 22.46 -0.15 -14.53
C GLN A 485 24.00 0.01 -14.51
N GLY A 486 24.73 -0.81 -15.27
CA GLY A 486 26.18 -0.68 -15.42
C GLY A 486 27.00 -1.16 -14.23
N ALA A 487 26.41 -1.93 -13.32
CA ALA A 487 27.18 -2.58 -12.25
C ALA A 487 28.14 -3.60 -12.88
N LYS A 488 29.44 -3.29 -12.89
CA LYS A 488 30.47 -4.25 -13.30
C LYS A 488 30.48 -5.43 -12.33
N ALA A 489 30.72 -6.63 -12.87
CA ALA A 489 31.05 -7.81 -12.07
C ALA A 489 32.14 -7.45 -11.05
N PRO A 490 32.09 -7.98 -9.81
CA PRO A 490 33.08 -7.64 -8.79
C PRO A 490 34.48 -7.90 -9.33
N GLU A 491 35.31 -6.85 -9.35
CA GLU A 491 36.71 -6.96 -9.73
C GLU A 491 37.41 -7.96 -8.81
N ARG A 492 38.36 -8.72 -9.39
CA ARG A 492 39.21 -9.66 -8.65
C ARG A 492 39.77 -8.96 -7.41
N LEU A 493 39.55 -9.56 -6.24
CA LEU A 493 40.14 -9.11 -4.99
C LEU A 493 41.65 -8.99 -5.13
N ASP A 494 42.17 -7.83 -4.73
CA ASP A 494 43.59 -7.51 -4.83
C ASP A 494 44.44 -8.51 -4.04
N THR A 495 45.62 -8.83 -4.55
CA THR A 495 46.47 -9.93 -4.06
C THR A 495 46.82 -9.79 -2.57
N ASP A 496 46.88 -8.56 -2.07
CA ASP A 496 47.20 -8.23 -0.69
C ASP A 496 46.05 -8.58 0.27
N VAL A 497 44.79 -8.41 -0.18
CA VAL A 497 43.60 -8.81 0.59
C VAL A 497 43.51 -10.33 0.68
N LEU A 498 43.84 -11.02 -0.40
CA LEU A 498 43.88 -12.48 -0.46
C LEU A 498 45.00 -13.07 0.43
N ALA A 499 46.13 -12.37 0.54
CA ALA A 499 47.22 -12.73 1.44
C ALA A 499 46.83 -12.53 2.92
N ALA A 500 46.16 -11.43 3.25
CA ALA A 500 45.68 -11.14 4.60
C ALA A 500 44.62 -12.17 5.07
N LEU A 501 43.69 -12.53 4.19
CA LEU A 501 42.68 -13.56 4.49
C LEU A 501 43.30 -14.95 4.68
N ARG A 502 44.28 -15.33 3.85
CA ARG A 502 45.03 -16.60 4.01
C ARG A 502 45.95 -16.62 5.23
N ALA A 503 46.35 -15.45 5.74
CA ALA A 503 47.10 -15.35 6.99
C ALA A 503 46.15 -15.50 8.19
N ALA A 504 44.98 -14.85 8.15
CA ALA A 504 43.93 -14.98 9.16
C ALA A 504 43.33 -16.40 9.24
N GLU A 505 43.26 -17.11 8.11
CA GLU A 505 42.85 -18.53 8.06
C GLU A 505 43.88 -19.47 8.71
N ARG A 506 45.17 -19.13 8.62
CA ARG A 506 46.27 -19.96 9.16
C ARG A 506 46.52 -19.74 10.66
N ASP A 507 46.15 -18.59 11.20
CA ASP A 507 46.23 -18.30 12.63
C ASP A 507 45.07 -17.40 13.08
N PRO A 508 43.87 -17.97 13.31
CA PRO A 508 42.71 -17.21 13.74
C PRO A 508 42.82 -16.68 15.19
N GLY A 509 43.88 -17.03 15.93
CA GLY A 509 44.11 -16.64 17.33
C GLY A 509 45.29 -15.68 17.57
N GLY A 510 46.04 -15.30 16.54
CA GLY A 510 47.26 -14.49 16.62
C GLY A 510 47.06 -13.00 16.89
N GLY A 511 46.25 -12.63 17.88
CA GLY A 511 46.19 -11.29 18.44
C GLY A 511 47.27 -11.11 19.51
N GLY A 512 48.50 -10.78 19.11
CA GLY A 512 49.61 -10.60 20.05
C GLY A 512 50.75 -9.71 19.52
N ALA A 513 50.55 -8.39 19.61
CA ALA A 513 51.54 -7.32 19.67
C ALA A 513 52.91 -7.51 18.95
N ALA A 514 53.05 -6.94 17.75
CA ALA A 514 54.21 -6.14 17.33
C ALA A 514 54.02 -5.64 15.89
N GLY A 515 54.06 -4.32 15.69
CA GLY A 515 54.01 -3.69 14.37
C GLY A 515 53.53 -2.26 14.42
N GLY A 516 54.17 -1.45 15.28
CA GLY A 516 53.82 -0.05 15.44
C GLY A 516 53.85 0.69 14.10
N LEU A 517 52.78 1.43 13.82
CA LEU A 517 52.78 2.49 12.82
C LEU A 517 53.80 3.55 13.28
N GLY A 518 55.04 3.40 12.80
CA GLY A 518 56.13 4.32 13.04
C GLY A 518 55.79 5.69 12.49
N ARG A 519 55.77 6.68 13.40
CA ARG A 519 55.97 8.09 13.06
C ARG A 519 57.39 8.25 12.50
N GLY A 520 57.53 8.99 11.40
CA GLY A 520 58.77 9.55 10.87
C GLY A 520 58.49 10.90 10.19
N PRO A 521 59.46 11.82 10.15
CA PRO A 521 59.33 13.20 10.66
C PRO A 521 59.28 14.30 9.57
N PRO A 522 59.21 15.61 9.95
CA PRO A 522 59.03 16.73 9.02
C PRO A 522 60.35 17.37 8.56
N ALA A 523 60.35 18.00 7.37
CA ALA A 523 61.21 19.14 7.01
C ALA A 523 60.71 19.77 5.70
N GLY A 524 60.61 21.10 5.67
CA GLY A 524 60.38 21.93 4.47
C GLY A 524 61.65 22.06 3.60
N PRO A 525 61.86 23.15 2.85
CA PRO A 525 61.27 24.50 2.99
C PRO A 525 59.97 24.74 2.22
#